data_AF-A0A4X2KGV3-F1
#
_entry.id   AF-A0A4X2KGV3-F1
#
_cell.length_a   1.000
_cell.length_b   1.000
_cell.length_c   1.000
_cell.angle_alpha   90.00
_cell.angle_beta   90.00
_cell.angle_gamma   90.00
#
_symmetry.space_group_name_H-M   'P 1'
#
loop_
_entity.id
_entity.type
_entity.pdbx_description
1 polymer ?
#
loop_
_entity_poly.entity_id
_entity_poly.type
_entity_poly.pdbx_seq_one_letter_code
_entity_poly.pdbx_strand_id
1 'polypeptide(L)'
;MEPEDAPRAAADFYPVDILEDNPEVVQESAGAYYSTFGVQAGTSPEYYSLPTGEKVKLEDASVCFLPMYRDEPKHKILVLVNPQDRKTVLAVYLNKSWWSIEEIMKTSDPSREGLIQVQSFGERIVLFILNYVIFGRLERNLDDGMFFLPHSATEHAKILWRNGAAIGFYTIKMKGSLCGRNTSECYMLPVLDTAFVRRKHRREGLGMKMLHDFCQTFATEDALGISCPISTAMYQVCHKFLLAYPEEQDRLWQVEAPGDWCQRVNIWLKIQLESSLSYRKVTCQATSEEAESCHRESFQDDEPRPSDNEEMNKDSRSRETTEKIKENKDYIMIEDEFTPQPPSKESSNQDVQWNAKRRSEKADIVENKPAKQVRPSF
;
A
#
# COMPACT_ATOMS: atom_id res chain seq x y z
N MET A 1 -24.21 41.26 19.38
CA MET A 1 -22.77 41.02 19.64
C MET A 1 -22.48 39.74 18.89
N GLU A 2 -22.08 39.91 17.62
CA GLU A 2 -21.74 38.80 16.73
C GLU A 2 -20.42 38.18 17.23
N PRO A 3 -20.26 36.86 17.25
CA PRO A 3 -18.93 36.28 17.46
C PRO A 3 -18.09 36.55 16.22
N GLU A 4 -16.98 37.26 16.40
CA GLU A 4 -15.94 37.38 15.38
C GLU A 4 -15.43 35.98 15.01
N ASP A 5 -15.81 35.49 13.83
CA ASP A 5 -15.04 34.47 13.13
C ASP A 5 -13.66 35.08 12.88
N ALA A 6 -12.65 34.65 13.65
CA ALA A 6 -11.27 35.02 13.38
C ALA A 6 -10.93 34.53 11.96
N PRO A 7 -10.64 35.43 11.00
CA PRO A 7 -10.17 34.99 9.70
C PRO A 7 -8.79 34.37 9.93
N ARG A 8 -8.62 33.09 9.59
CA ARG A 8 -7.28 32.51 9.49
C ARG A 8 -6.50 33.37 8.50
N ALA A 9 -5.49 34.09 9.01
CA ALA A 9 -4.47 34.69 8.17
C ALA A 9 -3.98 33.61 7.19
N ALA A 10 -3.81 33.97 5.92
CA ALA A 10 -3.21 33.07 4.94
C ALA A 10 -1.98 32.44 5.58
N ALA A 11 -1.97 31.12 5.75
CA ALA A 11 -0.85 30.47 6.40
C ALA A 11 0.36 30.69 5.49
N ASP A 12 1.34 31.48 5.95
CA ASP A 12 2.59 31.71 5.21
C ASP A 12 3.34 30.39 4.95
N PHE A 13 3.00 29.34 5.71
CA PHE A 13 3.61 28.01 5.66
C PHE A 13 2.56 26.91 5.86
N TYR A 14 2.79 25.76 5.23
CA TYR A 14 1.94 24.57 5.34
C TYR A 14 2.53 23.55 6.34
N PRO A 15 1.78 22.51 6.74
CA PRO A 15 2.25 21.55 7.73
C PRO A 15 3.62 20.94 7.42
N VAL A 16 3.88 20.60 6.16
CA VAL A 16 5.17 20.02 5.73
C VAL A 16 6.35 21.00 5.90
N ASP A 17 6.10 22.30 5.96
CA ASP A 17 7.11 23.35 6.07
C ASP A 17 7.43 23.72 7.52
N ILE A 18 6.49 23.51 8.44
CA ILE A 18 6.59 23.95 9.85
C ILE A 18 6.81 22.82 10.84
N LEU A 19 6.52 21.57 10.45
CA LEU A 19 6.66 20.44 11.36
C LEU A 19 8.13 20.10 11.54
N GLU A 20 8.57 20.12 12.79
CA GLU A 20 9.87 19.61 13.19
C GLU A 20 9.94 18.09 12.96
N ASP A 21 11.16 17.57 12.74
CA ASP A 21 11.43 16.14 12.62
C ASP A 21 11.41 15.42 13.98
N ASN A 22 10.33 15.66 14.74
CA ASN A 22 10.06 15.04 16.01
C ASN A 22 8.58 14.57 16.08
N PRO A 23 8.31 13.29 15.81
CA PRO A 23 6.95 12.76 15.83
C PRO A 23 6.31 12.76 17.22
N GLU A 24 7.11 12.73 18.30
CA GLU A 24 6.62 12.68 19.68
C GLU A 24 5.91 13.98 20.05
N VAL A 25 6.45 15.14 19.65
CA VAL A 25 5.85 16.46 19.91
C VAL A 25 4.47 16.57 19.27
N VAL A 26 4.32 16.06 18.04
CA VAL A 26 3.03 16.07 17.33
C VAL A 26 2.03 15.16 18.03
N GLN A 27 2.46 13.99 18.51
CA GLN A 27 1.61 13.04 19.22
C GLN A 27 1.19 13.55 20.60
N GLU A 28 2.11 14.12 21.36
CA GLU A 28 1.82 14.70 22.69
C GLU A 28 0.80 15.84 22.57
N SER A 29 1.01 16.74 21.61
CA SER A 29 0.08 17.85 21.32
C SER A 29 -1.31 17.32 20.93
N ALA A 30 -1.37 16.32 20.06
CA ALA A 30 -2.63 15.70 19.65
C ALA A 30 -3.33 14.96 20.81
N GLY A 31 -2.58 14.24 21.64
CA GLY A 31 -3.10 13.54 22.82
C GLY A 31 -3.63 14.50 23.89
N ALA A 32 -2.91 15.59 24.15
CA ALA A 32 -3.34 16.64 25.07
C ALA A 32 -4.63 17.31 24.57
N TYR A 33 -4.73 17.62 23.27
CA TYR A 33 -5.94 18.18 22.68
C TYR A 33 -7.12 17.19 22.74
N TYR A 34 -6.91 15.93 22.36
CA TYR A 34 -7.96 14.90 22.44
C TYR A 34 -8.49 14.68 23.86
N SER A 35 -7.61 14.77 24.87
CA SER A 35 -8.00 14.62 26.28
C SER A 35 -8.96 15.71 26.77
N THR A 36 -9.09 16.83 26.05
CA THR A 36 -10.03 17.89 26.40
C THR A 36 -11.48 17.47 26.20
N PHE A 37 -11.79 16.61 25.22
CA PHE A 37 -13.18 16.23 24.89
C PHE A 37 -13.91 15.53 26.05
N GLY A 38 -13.20 14.79 26.91
CA GLY A 38 -13.77 14.12 28.09
C GLY A 38 -14.04 15.02 29.30
N VAL A 39 -13.51 16.25 29.32
CA VAL A 39 -13.56 17.17 30.48
C VAL A 39 -14.62 18.28 30.30
N GLN A 40 -15.22 18.39 29.11
CA GLN A 40 -16.09 19.49 28.70
C GLN A 40 -17.54 19.42 29.24
N ALA A 41 -17.71 19.26 30.55
CA ALA A 41 -18.97 19.62 31.20
C ALA A 41 -19.05 21.17 31.33
N GLY A 42 -19.53 21.86 30.29
CA GLY A 42 -19.91 23.29 30.37
C GLY A 42 -19.23 24.28 29.41
N THR A 43 -18.37 23.85 28.50
CA THR A 43 -17.81 24.70 27.43
C THR A 43 -18.69 24.72 26.19
N SER A 44 -18.66 25.82 25.43
CA SER A 44 -19.32 25.90 24.13
C SER A 44 -18.74 24.86 23.17
N PRO A 45 -19.57 24.15 22.38
CA PRO A 45 -19.10 23.16 21.43
C PRO A 45 -18.16 23.79 20.39
N GLU A 46 -17.03 23.13 20.15
CA GLU A 46 -16.08 23.50 19.10
C GLU A 46 -16.50 22.89 17.76
N TYR A 47 -16.28 23.61 16.66
CA TYR A 47 -16.64 23.18 15.32
C TYR A 47 -15.50 23.41 14.35
N TYR A 48 -15.35 22.49 13.40
CA TYR A 48 -14.53 22.67 12.22
C TYR A 48 -15.40 23.04 11.02
N SER A 49 -15.08 24.16 10.38
CA SER A 49 -15.74 24.60 9.15
C SER A 49 -15.05 23.97 7.94
N LEU A 50 -15.78 23.14 7.20
CA LEU A 50 -15.33 22.57 5.95
C LEU A 50 -15.22 23.66 4.86
N PRO A 51 -14.41 23.42 3.80
CA PRO A 51 -14.37 24.32 2.64
C PRO A 51 -15.73 24.54 1.96
N THR A 52 -16.69 23.63 2.16
CA THR A 52 -18.08 23.73 1.67
C THR A 52 -18.95 24.68 2.51
N GLY A 53 -18.46 25.15 3.66
CA GLY A 53 -19.20 25.94 4.64
C GLY A 53 -19.97 25.11 5.68
N GLU A 54 -20.03 23.80 5.51
CA GLU A 54 -20.61 22.89 6.51
C GLU A 54 -19.76 22.85 7.78
N LYS A 55 -20.41 22.84 8.95
CA LYS A 55 -19.73 22.78 10.25
C LYS A 55 -19.85 21.38 10.85
N VAL A 56 -18.71 20.78 11.15
CA VAL A 56 -18.63 19.49 11.84
C VAL A 56 -18.27 19.73 13.29
N LYS A 57 -19.09 19.19 14.20
CA LYS A 57 -18.83 19.29 15.63
C LYS A 57 -17.60 18.46 15.99
N LEU A 58 -16.69 19.03 16.77
CA LEU A 58 -15.50 18.35 17.26
C LEU A 58 -15.85 17.65 18.57
N GLU A 59 -15.91 16.31 18.53
CA GLU A 59 -16.28 15.47 19.68
C GLU A 59 -15.74 14.05 19.51
N ASP A 60 -15.80 13.23 20.56
CA ASP A 60 -15.33 11.84 20.55
C ASP A 60 -15.89 10.98 19.39
N ALA A 61 -17.10 11.30 18.90
CA ALA A 61 -17.72 10.57 17.80
C ALA A 61 -17.10 10.89 16.43
N SER A 62 -16.57 12.11 16.26
CA SER A 62 -16.04 12.65 15.01
C SER A 62 -14.51 12.71 14.99
N VAL A 63 -13.83 12.52 16.12
CA VAL A 63 -12.37 12.60 16.23
C VAL A 63 -11.79 11.24 16.63
N CYS A 64 -10.76 10.78 15.91
CA CYS A 64 -10.10 9.52 16.22
C CYS A 64 -8.61 9.52 15.83
N PHE A 65 -7.87 8.55 16.34
CA PHE A 65 -6.47 8.35 15.98
C PHE A 65 -6.33 7.28 14.89
N LEU A 66 -5.53 7.57 13.87
CA LEU A 66 -5.13 6.61 12.84
C LEU A 66 -3.66 6.22 13.01
N PRO A 67 -3.30 4.93 12.94
CA PRO A 67 -1.89 4.51 12.92
C PRO A 67 -1.25 4.92 11.59
N MET A 68 -0.11 5.59 11.65
CA MET A 68 0.61 6.08 10.47
C MET A 68 1.43 4.99 9.77
N TYR A 69 1.94 4.03 10.54
CA TYR A 69 2.81 2.98 10.02
C TYR A 69 2.24 1.61 10.34
N ARG A 70 2.32 0.68 9.39
CA ARG A 70 1.87 -0.70 9.60
C ARG A 70 2.66 -1.43 10.70
N ASP A 71 3.94 -1.11 10.83
CA ASP A 71 4.87 -1.81 11.72
C ASP A 71 5.01 -1.08 13.07
N GLU A 72 4.47 0.13 13.24
CA GLU A 72 4.67 0.93 14.46
C GLU A 72 3.36 1.56 14.94
N PRO A 73 2.57 0.85 15.77
CA PRO A 73 1.26 1.32 16.21
C PRO A 73 1.34 2.50 17.19
N LYS A 74 2.53 2.82 17.70
CA LYS A 74 2.75 3.99 18.57
C LYS A 74 2.56 5.29 17.80
N HIS A 75 2.99 5.32 16.53
CA HIS A 75 2.91 6.50 15.70
C HIS A 75 1.49 6.68 15.16
N LYS A 76 0.75 7.60 15.77
CA LYS A 76 -0.65 7.89 15.43
C LYS A 76 -0.84 9.34 15.08
N ILE A 77 -1.82 9.60 14.22
CA ILE A 77 -2.22 10.94 13.81
C ILE A 77 -3.70 11.16 14.16
N LEU A 78 -4.00 12.33 14.72
CA LEU A 78 -5.36 12.68 15.12
C LEU A 78 -6.11 13.24 13.92
N VAL A 79 -7.25 12.63 13.59
CA VAL A 79 -8.05 12.99 12.43
C VAL A 79 -9.49 13.29 12.82
N LEU A 80 -10.09 14.18 12.05
CA LEU A 80 -11.52 14.45 12.03
C LEU A 80 -12.14 13.58 10.93
N VAL A 81 -13.13 12.78 11.27
CA VAL A 81 -13.90 11.94 10.35
C VAL A 81 -15.32 12.44 10.20
N ASN A 82 -15.94 12.11 9.06
CA ASN A 82 -17.37 12.35 8.86
C ASN A 82 -18.17 11.54 9.90
N PRO A 83 -18.99 12.19 10.74
CA PRO A 83 -19.80 11.49 11.74
C PRO A 83 -20.75 10.43 11.16
N GLN A 84 -21.17 10.58 9.90
CA GLN A 84 -22.15 9.70 9.26
C GLN A 84 -21.55 8.36 8.84
N ASP A 85 -20.37 8.36 8.23
CA ASP A 85 -19.74 7.15 7.70
C ASP A 85 -18.54 6.65 8.53
N ARG A 86 -17.98 7.52 9.39
CA ARG A 86 -16.79 7.30 10.23
C ARG A 86 -15.55 6.78 9.48
N LYS A 87 -15.53 6.92 8.15
CA LYS A 87 -14.46 6.44 7.26
C LYS A 87 -13.83 7.58 6.48
N THR A 88 -14.61 8.59 6.13
CA THR A 88 -14.16 9.75 5.38
C THR A 88 -13.39 10.68 6.30
N VAL A 89 -12.10 10.85 6.05
CA VAL A 89 -11.26 11.81 6.79
C VAL A 89 -11.46 13.21 6.20
N LEU A 90 -11.79 14.17 7.06
CA LEU A 90 -12.11 15.54 6.71
C LEU A 90 -10.96 16.51 6.99
N ALA A 91 -10.26 16.31 8.11
CA ALA A 91 -9.14 17.14 8.53
C ALA A 91 -8.18 16.37 9.43
N VAL A 92 -6.99 16.93 9.63
CA VAL A 92 -5.94 16.36 10.47
C VAL A 92 -5.46 17.43 11.45
N TYR A 93 -5.29 17.05 12.70
CA TYR A 93 -4.78 17.96 13.73
C TYR A 93 -3.25 17.92 13.75
N LEU A 94 -2.63 19.02 13.34
CA LEU A 94 -1.17 19.18 13.25
C LEU A 94 -0.76 20.55 13.76
N ASN A 95 0.31 20.59 14.55
CA ASN A 95 0.85 21.82 15.14
C ASN A 95 -0.24 22.71 15.77
N LYS A 96 -1.05 22.11 16.67
CA LYS A 96 -2.12 22.79 17.41
C LYS A 96 -3.27 23.36 16.55
N SER A 97 -3.41 22.91 15.31
CA SER A 97 -4.43 23.39 14.37
C SER A 97 -5.03 22.26 13.54
N TRP A 98 -6.30 22.40 13.16
CA TRP A 98 -6.94 21.52 12.18
C TRP A 98 -6.63 21.95 10.75
N TRP A 99 -6.13 21.03 9.94
CA TRP A 99 -5.76 21.25 8.53
C TRP A 99 -6.62 20.37 7.62
N SER A 100 -7.12 20.96 6.54
CA SER A 100 -7.83 20.19 5.51
C SER A 100 -6.86 19.28 4.75
N ILE A 101 -7.40 18.22 4.13
CA ILE A 101 -6.60 17.30 3.32
C ILE A 101 -5.86 18.03 2.19
N GLU A 102 -6.47 19.04 1.55
CA GLU A 102 -5.82 19.79 0.47
C GLU A 102 -4.72 20.74 0.98
N GLU A 103 -4.81 21.28 2.21
CA GLU A 103 -3.74 22.11 2.78
C GLU A 103 -2.53 21.28 3.19
N ILE A 104 -2.72 20.07 3.70
CA ILE A 104 -1.61 19.16 4.05
C ILE A 104 -0.79 18.81 2.81
N MET A 105 -1.42 18.76 1.64
CA MET A 105 -0.72 18.49 0.37
C MET A 105 0.10 19.67 -0.13
N LYS A 106 -0.01 20.87 0.46
CA LYS A 106 0.67 22.06 -0.05
C LYS A 106 2.00 22.31 0.66
N THR A 107 2.84 23.10 0.00
CA THR A 107 4.10 23.63 0.53
C THR A 107 4.29 25.06 0.05
N SER A 108 4.91 25.88 0.89
CA SER A 108 5.33 27.25 0.56
C SER A 108 6.73 27.29 -0.04
N ASP A 109 7.46 26.17 -0.06
CA ASP A 109 8.82 26.08 -0.60
C ASP A 109 8.79 25.87 -2.14
N PRO A 110 9.18 26.87 -2.94
CA PRO A 110 9.18 26.76 -4.40
C PRO A 110 10.23 25.80 -4.94
N SER A 111 11.20 25.36 -4.12
CA SER A 111 12.20 24.37 -4.53
C SER A 111 11.65 22.94 -4.54
N ARG A 112 10.51 22.70 -3.88
CA ARG A 112 9.82 21.41 -3.87
C ARG A 112 9.04 21.21 -5.17
N GLU A 113 9.74 20.81 -6.22
CA GLU A 113 9.19 20.49 -7.54
C GLU A 113 9.79 19.16 -8.06
N GLY A 114 8.96 18.32 -8.67
CA GLY A 114 9.39 17.01 -9.18
C GLY A 114 9.40 15.90 -8.12
N LEU A 115 10.13 14.82 -8.39
CA LEU A 115 10.23 13.66 -7.50
C LEU A 115 11.28 13.92 -6.43
N ILE A 116 10.85 14.03 -5.18
CA ILE A 116 11.71 14.34 -4.03
C ILE A 116 11.63 13.20 -3.02
N GLN A 117 12.80 12.74 -2.56
CA GLN A 117 12.90 11.70 -1.55
C GLN A 117 12.33 12.18 -0.20
N VAL A 118 11.53 11.32 0.43
CA VAL A 118 10.99 11.56 1.78
C VAL A 118 12.12 11.46 2.80
N GLN A 119 12.36 12.55 3.51
CA GLN A 119 13.39 12.71 4.55
C GLN A 119 12.82 13.24 5.86
N SER A 120 11.72 14.01 5.82
CA SER A 120 11.15 14.64 7.01
C SER A 120 9.89 13.93 7.54
N PHE A 121 9.54 14.16 8.80
CA PHE A 121 8.30 13.68 9.39
C PHE A 121 7.07 14.33 8.74
N GLY A 122 7.15 15.61 8.39
CA GLY A 122 6.10 16.29 7.61
C GLY A 122 5.83 15.60 6.27
N GLU A 123 6.88 15.18 5.55
CA GLU A 123 6.74 14.43 4.30
C GLU A 123 6.18 13.03 4.53
N ARG A 124 6.51 12.37 5.65
CA ARG A 124 5.88 11.09 6.03
C ARG A 124 4.38 11.23 6.23
N ILE A 125 3.91 12.34 6.80
CA ILE A 125 2.48 12.65 6.90
C ILE A 125 1.88 12.85 5.50
N VAL A 126 2.53 13.63 4.63
CA VAL A 126 2.06 13.83 3.25
C VAL A 126 1.92 12.49 2.52
N LEU A 127 2.93 11.63 2.62
CA LEU A 127 2.92 10.28 2.06
C LEU A 127 1.76 9.43 2.62
N PHE A 128 1.57 9.45 3.94
CA PHE A 128 0.47 8.74 4.60
C PHE A 128 -0.89 9.22 4.10
N ILE A 129 -1.11 10.52 3.98
CA ILE A 129 -2.37 11.09 3.49
C ILE A 129 -2.59 10.77 2.01
N LEU A 130 -1.56 10.82 1.15
CA LEU A 130 -1.67 10.39 -0.24
C LEU A 130 -2.06 8.91 -0.35
N ASN A 131 -1.44 8.06 0.46
CA ASN A 131 -1.62 6.61 0.41
C ASN A 131 -2.94 6.15 1.03
N TYR A 132 -3.16 6.46 2.30
CA TYR A 132 -4.24 5.91 3.08
C TYR A 132 -5.56 6.66 2.86
N VAL A 133 -5.50 8.00 2.84
CA VAL A 133 -6.70 8.85 2.75
C VAL A 133 -7.09 9.07 1.29
N ILE A 134 -6.22 9.70 0.50
CA ILE A 134 -6.55 10.10 -0.88
C ILE A 134 -6.70 8.87 -1.76
N PHE A 135 -5.66 8.03 -1.86
CA PHE A 135 -5.79 6.78 -2.61
C PHE A 135 -6.81 5.87 -1.92
N GLY A 136 -6.55 5.40 -0.70
CA GLY A 136 -7.35 4.34 -0.06
C GLY A 136 -8.84 4.62 0.17
N ARG A 137 -9.24 5.88 0.38
CA ARG A 137 -10.64 6.25 0.68
C ARG A 137 -11.31 7.14 -0.37
N LEU A 138 -10.62 8.14 -0.91
CA LEU A 138 -11.26 9.14 -1.78
C LEU A 138 -11.21 8.78 -3.28
N GLU A 139 -10.11 8.20 -3.74
CA GLU A 139 -9.86 7.99 -5.17
C GLU A 139 -9.75 6.52 -5.59
N ARG A 140 -9.76 5.58 -4.64
CA ARG A 140 -9.72 4.14 -4.93
C ARG A 140 -10.97 3.71 -5.70
N ASN A 141 -10.77 2.85 -6.68
CA ASN A 141 -11.84 2.10 -7.31
C ASN A 141 -12.15 0.88 -6.44
N LEU A 142 -13.38 0.77 -5.95
CA LEU A 142 -13.78 -0.34 -5.06
C LEU A 142 -13.78 -1.70 -5.78
N ASP A 143 -13.91 -1.69 -7.10
CA ASP A 143 -13.93 -2.91 -7.93
C ASP A 143 -12.54 -3.53 -8.11
N ASP A 144 -11.46 -2.76 -7.89
CA ASP A 144 -10.10 -3.22 -8.19
C ASP A 144 -9.50 -4.12 -7.10
N GLY A 145 -10.16 -4.31 -5.94
CA GLY A 145 -9.72 -5.16 -4.82
C GLY A 145 -8.37 -4.77 -4.18
N MET A 146 -7.59 -3.90 -4.82
CA MET A 146 -6.25 -3.49 -4.42
C MET A 146 -6.34 -2.31 -3.44
N PHE A 147 -5.70 -2.46 -2.29
CA PHE A 147 -5.44 -1.37 -1.35
C PHE A 147 -3.98 -1.39 -0.94
N PHE A 148 -3.46 -0.22 -0.58
CA PHE A 148 -2.13 -0.09 -0.04
C PHE A 148 -2.25 0.01 1.48
N LEU A 149 -1.51 -0.84 2.18
CA LEU A 149 -1.33 -0.70 3.61
C LEU A 149 -0.51 0.57 3.90
N PRO A 150 -0.62 1.14 5.12
CA PRO A 150 0.32 2.15 5.56
C PRO A 150 1.76 1.63 5.44
N HIS A 151 2.67 2.48 4.97
CA HIS A 151 4.07 2.10 4.76
C HIS A 151 4.80 1.92 6.10
N SER A 152 5.95 1.24 6.07
CA SER A 152 6.84 1.23 7.24
C SER A 152 7.50 2.60 7.44
N ALA A 153 7.89 2.94 8.67
CA ALA A 153 8.56 4.21 8.97
C ALA A 153 9.88 4.39 8.19
N THR A 154 10.56 3.28 7.89
CA THR A 154 11.84 3.23 7.18
C THR A 154 11.69 2.97 5.68
N GLU A 155 10.45 2.89 5.17
CA GLU A 155 10.19 2.62 3.76
C GLU A 155 10.76 3.75 2.89
N HIS A 156 11.50 3.42 1.85
CA HIS A 156 11.99 4.43 0.92
C HIS A 156 10.83 4.91 0.06
N ALA A 157 10.70 6.22 -0.11
CA ALA A 157 9.62 6.82 -0.86
C ALA A 157 10.07 8.12 -1.51
N LYS A 158 9.46 8.46 -2.64
CA LYS A 158 9.53 9.80 -3.22
C LYS A 158 8.13 10.35 -3.41
N ILE A 159 7.95 11.63 -3.09
CA ILE A 159 6.72 12.38 -3.35
C ILE A 159 6.93 13.18 -4.63
N LEU A 160 5.93 13.17 -5.51
CA LEU A 160 5.88 14.01 -6.69
C LEU A 160 5.21 15.34 -6.33
N TRP A 161 5.99 16.41 -6.33
CA TRP A 161 5.54 17.77 -6.13
C TRP A 161 5.35 18.49 -7.46
N ARG A 162 4.31 19.32 -7.54
CA ARG A 162 4.06 20.20 -8.67
C ARG A 162 3.31 21.44 -8.23
N ASN A 163 3.83 22.63 -8.58
CA ASN A 163 3.20 23.92 -8.32
C ASN A 163 2.82 24.08 -6.83
N GLY A 164 3.74 23.74 -5.92
CA GLY A 164 3.53 23.85 -4.48
C GLY A 164 2.54 22.83 -3.89
N ALA A 165 2.25 21.73 -4.60
CA ALA A 165 1.38 20.67 -4.10
C ALA A 165 1.94 19.26 -4.37
N ALA A 166 1.77 18.35 -3.42
CA ALA A 166 2.01 16.93 -3.55
C ALA A 166 0.87 16.29 -4.37
N ILE A 167 1.24 15.65 -5.48
CA ILE A 167 0.29 15.13 -6.47
C ILE A 167 0.37 13.62 -6.68
N GLY A 168 1.36 12.96 -6.08
CA GLY A 168 1.57 11.53 -6.19
C GLY A 168 2.79 11.10 -5.41
N PHE A 169 3.04 9.80 -5.40
CA PHE A 169 4.20 9.20 -4.76
C PHE A 169 4.53 7.87 -5.41
N TYR A 170 5.73 7.37 -5.12
CA TYR A 170 6.01 5.94 -5.21
C TYR A 170 6.92 5.50 -4.06
N THR A 171 6.87 4.22 -3.69
CA THR A 171 7.71 3.61 -2.66
C THR A 171 8.61 2.52 -3.22
N ILE A 172 9.70 2.25 -2.51
CA ILE A 172 10.73 1.31 -2.89
C ILE A 172 11.01 0.36 -1.72
N LYS A 173 11.04 -0.94 -2.01
CA LYS A 173 11.70 -1.94 -1.18
C LYS A 173 13.13 -2.10 -1.66
N MET A 174 14.08 -1.80 -0.77
CA MET A 174 15.50 -1.88 -1.10
C MET A 174 15.94 -3.34 -1.15
N LYS A 175 16.83 -3.66 -2.09
CA LYS A 175 17.55 -4.94 -2.09
C LYS A 175 18.23 -5.16 -0.73
N GLY A 176 18.04 -6.35 -0.14
CA GLY A 176 18.53 -6.70 1.18
C GLY A 176 17.63 -6.28 2.35
N SER A 177 16.56 -5.50 2.12
CA SER A 177 15.57 -5.18 3.17
C SER A 177 14.63 -6.35 3.43
N LEU A 178 14.16 -6.50 4.67
CA LEU A 178 13.24 -7.57 5.07
C LEU A 178 11.88 -7.47 4.35
N CYS A 179 11.36 -8.60 3.88
CA CYS A 179 10.07 -8.67 3.20
C CYS A 179 8.86 -8.46 4.13
N GLY A 180 9.09 -8.48 5.44
CA GLY A 180 8.08 -8.24 6.47
C GLY A 180 8.69 -8.44 7.85
N ARG A 181 7.95 -8.07 8.90
CA ARG A 181 8.43 -8.16 10.29
C ARG A 181 8.67 -9.59 10.79
N ASN A 182 7.90 -10.54 10.27
CA ASN A 182 7.87 -11.92 10.75
C ASN A 182 8.58 -12.90 9.81
N THR A 183 9.33 -12.40 8.82
CA THR A 183 10.11 -13.21 7.89
C THR A 183 11.59 -12.89 8.03
N SER A 184 12.42 -13.91 7.79
CA SER A 184 13.87 -13.76 7.65
C SER A 184 14.30 -13.51 6.19
N GLU A 185 13.34 -13.47 5.26
CA GLU A 185 13.61 -13.25 3.84
C GLU A 185 13.80 -11.77 3.54
N CYS A 186 14.76 -11.49 2.65
CA CYS A 186 15.06 -10.16 2.18
C CYS A 186 14.80 -10.04 0.68
N TYR A 187 14.42 -8.85 0.23
CA TYR A 187 14.26 -8.56 -1.19
C TYR A 187 15.56 -8.79 -1.96
N MET A 188 15.49 -9.57 -3.04
CA MET A 188 16.67 -9.96 -3.83
C MET A 188 17.08 -8.92 -4.89
N LEU A 189 16.21 -7.93 -5.12
CA LEU A 189 16.38 -6.82 -6.06
C LEU A 189 15.62 -5.59 -5.55
N PRO A 190 15.93 -4.38 -6.04
CA PRO A 190 15.10 -3.21 -5.76
C PRO A 190 13.70 -3.38 -6.37
N VAL A 191 12.66 -3.05 -5.61
CA VAL A 191 11.26 -3.18 -6.05
C VAL A 191 10.51 -1.88 -5.85
N LEU A 192 9.90 -1.35 -6.91
CA LEU A 192 8.87 -0.31 -6.81
C LEU A 192 7.59 -0.96 -6.29
N ASP A 193 7.21 -0.61 -5.06
CA ASP A 193 6.21 -1.36 -4.30
C ASP A 193 4.81 -0.78 -4.46
N THR A 194 4.66 0.51 -4.18
CA THR A 194 3.41 1.23 -4.38
C THR A 194 3.67 2.47 -5.20
N ALA A 195 2.74 2.82 -6.08
CA ALA A 195 2.80 4.05 -6.85
C ALA A 195 1.41 4.59 -7.10
N PHE A 196 1.26 5.90 -6.96
CA PHE A 196 -0.02 6.56 -7.10
C PHE A 196 0.17 7.98 -7.62
N VAL A 197 -0.72 8.37 -8.51
CA VAL A 197 -0.89 9.75 -8.98
C VAL A 197 -2.35 10.12 -8.78
N ARG A 198 -2.61 11.27 -8.16
CA ARG A 198 -3.95 11.81 -7.95
C ARG A 198 -4.69 11.92 -9.29
N ARG A 199 -5.97 11.57 -9.30
CA ARG A 199 -6.81 11.41 -10.50
C ARG A 199 -6.80 12.64 -11.39
N LYS A 200 -6.83 13.83 -10.78
CA LYS A 200 -6.81 15.13 -11.48
C LYS A 200 -5.51 15.44 -12.24
N HIS A 201 -4.42 14.69 -11.97
CA HIS A 201 -3.11 14.85 -12.61
C HIS A 201 -2.70 13.64 -13.49
N ARG A 202 -3.59 12.66 -13.66
CA ARG A 202 -3.30 11.48 -14.48
C ARG A 202 -3.29 11.83 -15.97
N ARG A 203 -2.68 10.96 -16.78
CA ARG A 203 -2.53 11.08 -18.25
C ARG A 203 -1.56 12.18 -18.71
N GLU A 204 -0.76 12.74 -17.81
CA GLU A 204 0.29 13.72 -18.11
C GLU A 204 1.71 13.11 -18.15
N GLY A 205 1.81 11.78 -18.33
CA GLY A 205 3.10 11.08 -18.36
C GLY A 205 3.80 10.92 -16.99
N LEU A 206 3.14 11.27 -15.88
CA LEU A 206 3.75 11.24 -14.54
C LEU A 206 4.15 9.83 -14.09
N GLY A 207 3.38 8.80 -14.42
CA GLY A 207 3.74 7.40 -14.13
C GLY A 207 5.01 6.96 -14.87
N MET A 208 5.18 7.40 -16.13
CA MET A 208 6.43 7.13 -16.86
C MET A 208 7.61 7.85 -16.24
N LYS A 209 7.42 9.08 -15.73
CA LYS A 209 8.47 9.80 -15.00
C LYS A 209 8.90 9.06 -13.73
N MET A 210 7.94 8.49 -12.98
CA MET A 210 8.23 7.67 -11.80
C MET A 210 9.02 6.40 -12.17
N LEU A 211 8.62 5.68 -13.24
CA LEU A 211 9.38 4.51 -13.70
C LEU A 211 10.79 4.88 -14.17
N HIS A 212 10.93 5.95 -14.94
CA HIS A 212 12.22 6.43 -15.40
C HIS A 212 13.14 6.77 -14.22
N ASP A 213 12.65 7.56 -13.26
CA ASP A 213 13.40 7.94 -12.06
C ASP A 213 13.80 6.71 -11.22
N PHE A 214 12.92 5.72 -11.08
CA PHE A 214 13.23 4.46 -10.42
C PHE A 214 14.34 3.67 -11.15
N CYS A 215 14.22 3.46 -12.46
CA CYS A 215 15.23 2.77 -13.26
C CYS A 215 16.60 3.46 -13.20
N GLN A 216 16.62 4.79 -13.28
CA GLN A 216 17.86 5.58 -13.18
C GLN A 216 18.47 5.54 -11.78
N THR A 217 17.64 5.53 -10.72
CA THR A 217 18.12 5.37 -9.33
C THR A 217 18.89 4.06 -9.15
N PHE A 218 18.54 3.01 -9.90
CA PHE A 218 19.16 1.68 -9.84
C PHE A 218 19.79 1.28 -11.18
N ALA A 219 20.46 2.21 -11.87
CA ALA A 219 21.03 1.98 -13.20
C ALA A 219 22.05 0.82 -13.26
N THR A 220 22.69 0.48 -12.14
CA THR A 220 23.70 -0.59 -12.05
C THR A 220 23.13 -1.97 -11.78
N GLU A 221 21.82 -2.09 -11.50
CA GLU A 221 21.19 -3.38 -11.19
C GLU A 221 20.69 -4.06 -12.47
N ASP A 222 21.02 -5.33 -12.65
CA ASP A 222 20.62 -6.12 -13.82
C ASP A 222 19.11 -6.40 -13.87
N ALA A 223 18.44 -6.35 -12.73
CA ALA A 223 17.01 -6.59 -12.63
C ALA A 223 16.35 -5.67 -11.60
N LEU A 224 15.18 -5.15 -11.96
CA LEU A 224 14.34 -4.27 -11.17
C LEU A 224 12.93 -4.84 -11.07
N GLY A 225 12.31 -4.68 -9.91
CA GLY A 225 10.98 -5.20 -9.62
C GLY A 225 9.89 -4.13 -9.61
N ILE A 226 8.69 -4.53 -9.98
CA ILE A 226 7.43 -3.87 -9.60
C ILE A 226 6.61 -4.91 -8.80
N SER A 227 6.18 -4.54 -7.59
CA SER A 227 5.43 -5.47 -6.73
C SER A 227 4.14 -5.95 -7.38
N CYS A 228 3.87 -7.25 -7.24
CA CYS A 228 2.59 -7.87 -7.55
C CYS A 228 1.57 -7.57 -6.44
N PRO A 229 0.27 -7.34 -6.75
CA PRO A 229 -0.30 -7.25 -8.09
C PRO A 229 -0.04 -5.90 -8.77
N ILE A 230 0.06 -5.91 -10.10
CA ILE A 230 0.19 -4.70 -10.93
C ILE A 230 -1.19 -4.37 -11.50
N SER A 231 -1.65 -3.14 -11.29
CA SER A 231 -2.93 -2.67 -11.83
C SER A 231 -2.92 -2.58 -13.36
N THR A 232 -4.07 -2.74 -14.00
CA THR A 232 -4.22 -2.56 -15.46
C THR A 232 -3.68 -1.21 -15.94
N ALA A 233 -3.93 -0.15 -15.17
CA ALA A 233 -3.41 1.18 -15.48
C ALA A 233 -1.88 1.23 -15.42
N MET A 234 -1.25 0.58 -14.43
CA MET A 234 0.21 0.51 -14.35
C MET A 234 0.80 -0.33 -15.48
N TYR A 235 0.17 -1.44 -15.89
CA TYR A 235 0.62 -2.18 -17.09
C TYR A 235 0.61 -1.33 -18.36
N GLN A 236 -0.39 -0.47 -18.54
CA GLN A 236 -0.40 0.47 -19.67
C GLN A 236 0.75 1.48 -19.61
N VAL A 237 1.12 1.93 -18.40
CA VAL A 237 2.29 2.79 -18.18
C VAL A 237 3.58 2.03 -18.48
N CYS A 238 3.74 0.81 -17.97
CA CYS A 238 4.88 -0.06 -18.25
C CYS A 238 5.02 -0.32 -19.75
N HIS A 239 3.94 -0.63 -20.46
CA HIS A 239 3.98 -0.86 -21.91
C HIS A 239 4.53 0.35 -22.66
N LYS A 240 4.01 1.55 -22.37
CA LYS A 240 4.48 2.80 -23.00
C LYS A 240 5.93 3.13 -22.62
N PHE A 241 6.31 2.89 -21.36
CA PHE A 241 7.67 3.10 -20.88
C PHE A 241 8.65 2.17 -21.60
N LEU A 242 8.36 0.87 -21.65
CA LEU A 242 9.23 -0.14 -22.27
C LEU A 242 9.32 -0.01 -23.79
N LEU A 243 8.33 0.60 -24.45
CA LEU A 243 8.42 1.01 -25.84
C LEU A 243 9.38 2.19 -26.05
N ALA A 244 9.41 3.13 -25.10
CA ALA A 244 10.26 4.33 -25.16
C ALA A 244 11.71 4.05 -24.74
N TYR A 245 11.93 3.06 -23.88
CA TYR A 245 13.23 2.68 -23.32
C TYR A 245 13.48 1.18 -23.53
N PRO A 246 13.88 0.73 -24.74
CA PRO A 246 14.12 -0.67 -25.04
C PRO A 246 15.16 -1.35 -24.15
N GLU A 247 16.12 -0.58 -23.63
CA GLU A 247 17.14 -1.02 -22.68
C GLU A 247 16.58 -1.45 -21.32
N GLU A 248 15.32 -1.13 -21.01
CA GLU A 248 14.65 -1.55 -19.77
C GLU A 248 13.77 -2.81 -19.96
N GLN A 249 13.62 -3.31 -21.21
CA GLN A 249 12.72 -4.43 -21.54
C GLN A 249 13.10 -5.74 -20.87
N ASP A 250 14.39 -6.02 -20.74
CA ASP A 250 14.93 -7.20 -20.05
C ASP A 250 15.14 -6.97 -18.54
N ARG A 251 15.21 -5.71 -18.12
CA ARG A 251 15.47 -5.32 -16.72
C ARG A 251 14.24 -5.24 -15.84
N LEU A 252 13.03 -5.01 -16.37
CA LEU A 252 11.84 -4.76 -15.56
C LEU A 252 10.93 -5.99 -15.38
N TRP A 253 10.71 -6.38 -14.12
CA TRP A 253 10.01 -7.61 -13.74
C TRP A 253 8.83 -7.31 -12.81
N GLN A 254 7.72 -8.02 -12.98
CA GLN A 254 6.70 -8.15 -11.95
C GLN A 254 7.23 -9.12 -10.90
N VAL A 255 7.14 -8.76 -9.63
CA VAL A 255 7.80 -9.47 -8.53
C VAL A 255 6.82 -9.81 -7.42
N GLU A 256 6.77 -11.08 -7.04
CA GLU A 256 6.29 -11.52 -5.73
C GLU A 256 7.48 -11.56 -4.76
N ALA A 257 7.30 -11.05 -3.53
CA ALA A 257 8.38 -11.06 -2.54
C ALA A 257 8.82 -12.51 -2.20
N PRO A 258 10.12 -12.76 -1.96
CA PRO A 258 11.28 -11.85 -1.99
C PRO A 258 11.85 -11.48 -3.37
N GLY A 259 11.33 -12.05 -4.45
CA GLY A 259 11.73 -11.74 -5.83
C GLY A 259 12.90 -12.56 -6.35
N ASP A 260 13.00 -13.81 -5.92
CA ASP A 260 13.88 -14.80 -6.54
C ASP A 260 13.48 -15.07 -8.01
N TRP A 261 14.31 -15.79 -8.76
CA TRP A 261 14.14 -16.09 -10.18
C TRP A 261 12.80 -16.73 -10.52
N CYS A 262 12.27 -17.59 -9.66
CA CYS A 262 10.97 -18.23 -9.84
C CYS A 262 9.77 -17.37 -9.40
N GLN A 263 10.02 -16.22 -8.78
CA GLN A 263 9.02 -15.30 -8.22
C GLN A 263 8.90 -14.01 -9.04
N ARG A 264 9.48 -14.01 -10.24
CA ARG A 264 9.48 -12.86 -11.12
C ARG A 264 9.08 -13.21 -12.53
N VAL A 265 8.31 -12.33 -13.15
CA VAL A 265 7.85 -12.45 -14.54
C VAL A 265 8.24 -11.19 -15.28
N ASN A 266 8.95 -11.32 -16.40
CA ASN A 266 9.36 -10.16 -17.18
C ASN A 266 8.11 -9.44 -17.73
N ILE A 267 8.02 -8.13 -17.44
CA ILE A 267 6.80 -7.36 -17.74
C ILE A 267 6.61 -7.21 -19.25
N TRP A 268 7.68 -6.97 -19.99
CA TRP A 268 7.63 -6.81 -21.44
C TRP A 268 7.08 -8.07 -22.11
N LEU A 269 7.68 -9.23 -21.82
CA LEU A 269 7.27 -10.52 -22.39
C LEU A 269 5.82 -10.85 -22.03
N LYS A 270 5.41 -10.58 -20.79
CA LYS A 270 4.02 -10.78 -20.35
C LYS A 270 3.03 -9.97 -21.18
N ILE A 271 3.31 -8.67 -21.39
CA ILE A 271 2.45 -7.78 -22.19
C ILE A 271 2.35 -8.28 -23.65
N GLN A 272 3.47 -8.71 -24.24
CA GLN A 272 3.47 -9.23 -25.62
C GLN A 272 2.65 -10.51 -25.77
N LEU A 273 2.79 -11.44 -24.83
CA LEU A 273 2.06 -12.70 -24.84
C LEU A 273 0.55 -12.48 -24.66
N GLU A 274 0.14 -11.64 -23.70
CA GLU A 274 -1.27 -11.33 -23.48
C GLU A 274 -1.91 -10.61 -24.68
N SER A 275 -1.17 -9.71 -25.33
CA SER A 275 -1.62 -9.05 -26.56
C SER A 275 -1.81 -10.05 -27.71
N SER A 276 -0.90 -11.02 -27.83
CA SER A 276 -0.99 -12.08 -28.85
C SER A 276 -2.15 -13.05 -28.62
N LEU A 277 -2.49 -13.34 -27.36
CA LEU A 277 -3.65 -14.17 -27.00
C LEU A 277 -4.97 -13.44 -27.26
N SER A 278 -5.02 -12.12 -27.00
CA SER A 278 -6.17 -11.30 -27.37
C SER A 278 -6.38 -11.26 -28.88
N TYR A 279 -5.31 -11.15 -29.68
CA TYR A 279 -5.40 -11.19 -31.14
C TYR A 279 -5.85 -12.56 -31.65
N ARG A 280 -5.28 -13.66 -31.11
CA ARG A 280 -5.71 -15.03 -31.45
C ARG A 280 -7.16 -15.31 -31.10
N LYS A 281 -7.67 -14.80 -29.98
CA LYS A 281 -9.08 -14.98 -29.60
C LYS A 281 -10.04 -14.33 -30.60
N VAL A 282 -9.65 -13.18 -31.17
CA VAL A 282 -10.38 -12.50 -32.26
C VAL A 282 -10.26 -13.25 -33.59
N THR A 283 -9.07 -13.77 -33.93
CA THR A 283 -8.88 -14.50 -35.20
C THR A 283 -9.51 -15.90 -35.19
N CYS A 284 -9.54 -16.60 -34.04
CA CYS A 284 -10.21 -17.90 -33.91
C CYS A 284 -11.74 -17.81 -33.92
N GLN A 285 -12.32 -16.66 -33.56
CA GLN A 285 -13.76 -16.40 -33.76
C GLN A 285 -14.10 -16.04 -35.21
N ALA A 286 -13.17 -15.41 -35.93
CA ALA A 286 -13.36 -15.05 -37.34
C ALA A 286 -13.12 -16.21 -38.33
N THR A 287 -12.56 -17.35 -37.89
CA THR A 287 -12.18 -18.47 -38.77
C THR A 287 -13.00 -19.74 -38.55
N SER A 288 -14.02 -19.73 -37.68
CA SER A 288 -14.94 -20.85 -37.48
C SER A 288 -16.28 -20.72 -38.23
N GLU A 289 -16.47 -19.68 -39.05
CA GLU A 289 -17.73 -19.45 -39.78
C GLU A 289 -17.65 -19.65 -41.31
N GLU A 290 -16.50 -20.06 -41.86
CA GLU A 290 -16.36 -20.31 -43.31
C GLU A 290 -15.74 -21.70 -43.59
N ALA A 291 -16.49 -22.76 -43.34
CA ALA A 291 -16.16 -24.09 -43.86
C ALA A 291 -17.37 -25.01 -44.05
N GLU A 292 -18.50 -24.51 -44.56
CA GLU A 292 -19.56 -25.38 -45.09
C GLU A 292 -20.23 -24.75 -46.32
N SER A 293 -19.73 -25.06 -47.51
CA SER A 293 -20.54 -25.16 -48.73
C SER A 293 -19.70 -25.62 -49.92
N CYS A 294 -19.91 -26.87 -50.35
CA CYS A 294 -20.03 -27.27 -51.75
C CYS A 294 -20.45 -28.75 -51.82
N HIS A 295 -21.71 -28.98 -52.24
CA HIS A 295 -22.29 -30.25 -52.70
C HIS A 295 -21.46 -30.86 -53.87
N ARG A 296 -21.52 -32.14 -54.30
CA ARG A 296 -22.57 -33.18 -54.29
C ARG A 296 -21.99 -34.51 -54.83
N GLU A 297 -22.64 -35.64 -54.49
CA GLU A 297 -22.77 -36.92 -55.23
C GLU A 297 -21.55 -37.88 -55.31
N SER A 298 -21.63 -39.20 -55.01
CA SER A 298 -22.71 -40.18 -55.27
C SER A 298 -22.43 -41.62 -54.73
N PHE A 299 -23.51 -42.43 -54.64
CA PHE A 299 -23.69 -43.90 -54.58
C PHE A 299 -23.33 -44.66 -53.26
N GLN A 300 -24.31 -45.18 -52.49
CA GLN A 300 -25.03 -46.49 -52.58
C GLN A 300 -24.09 -47.70 -52.29
N ASP A 301 -24.31 -48.67 -51.38
CA ASP A 301 -25.54 -49.37 -50.95
C ASP A 301 -25.40 -50.10 -49.58
N ASP A 302 -26.57 -50.38 -48.99
CA ASP A 302 -27.02 -51.52 -48.17
C ASP A 302 -26.58 -51.82 -46.71
N GLU A 303 -27.62 -51.78 -45.85
CA GLU A 303 -27.84 -52.39 -44.51
C GLU A 303 -27.83 -53.96 -44.55
N PRO A 304 -27.96 -54.76 -43.44
CA PRO A 304 -28.57 -54.44 -42.12
C PRO A 304 -27.88 -55.00 -40.84
N ARG A 305 -28.38 -54.46 -39.71
CA ARG A 305 -28.29 -54.85 -38.27
C ARG A 305 -28.64 -56.36 -38.00
N PRO A 306 -28.60 -56.95 -36.77
CA PRO A 306 -28.57 -56.34 -35.41
C PRO A 306 -27.77 -57.09 -34.31
N SER A 307 -27.71 -56.49 -33.11
CA SER A 307 -28.07 -57.11 -31.80
C SER A 307 -27.20 -56.58 -30.66
N ASP A 308 -27.86 -55.81 -29.78
CA ASP A 308 -27.91 -55.94 -28.32
C ASP A 308 -26.61 -56.28 -27.56
N ASN A 309 -26.11 -55.32 -26.78
CA ASN A 309 -26.23 -55.30 -25.30
C ASN A 309 -25.14 -54.43 -24.65
N GLU A 310 -25.59 -53.79 -23.56
CA GLU A 310 -24.81 -53.45 -22.35
C GLU A 310 -23.65 -52.43 -22.44
N GLU A 311 -24.01 -51.20 -22.09
CA GLU A 311 -23.47 -50.45 -20.93
C GLU A 311 -21.98 -50.64 -20.59
N MET A 312 -21.15 -49.63 -20.90
CA MET A 312 -20.07 -49.19 -20.01
C MET A 312 -19.38 -47.89 -20.46
N ASN A 313 -19.46 -46.90 -19.57
CA ASN A 313 -18.41 -45.95 -19.17
C ASN A 313 -17.25 -45.69 -20.16
N LYS A 314 -17.21 -44.49 -20.76
CA LYS A 314 -15.98 -43.91 -21.31
C LYS A 314 -15.43 -42.84 -20.37
N ASP A 315 -14.43 -43.26 -19.60
CA ASP A 315 -13.38 -42.42 -19.04
C ASP A 315 -12.79 -41.54 -20.16
N SER A 316 -12.97 -40.23 -20.04
CA SER A 316 -12.18 -39.24 -20.78
C SER A 316 -11.34 -38.49 -19.76
N ARG A 317 -10.10 -38.96 -19.55
CA ARG A 317 -9.07 -38.20 -18.85
C ARG A 317 -8.72 -36.94 -19.65
N SER A 318 -9.44 -35.86 -19.41
CA SER A 318 -8.88 -34.52 -19.55
C SER A 318 -8.04 -34.23 -18.31
N ARG A 319 -6.72 -34.13 -18.50
CA ARG A 319 -5.80 -33.57 -17.50
C ARG A 319 -6.25 -32.14 -17.19
N GLU A 320 -6.96 -31.97 -16.09
CA GLU A 320 -7.06 -30.68 -15.42
C GLU A 320 -5.71 -30.41 -14.76
N THR A 321 -4.93 -29.52 -15.36
CA THR A 321 -3.84 -28.85 -14.67
C THR A 321 -4.48 -27.93 -13.65
N THR A 322 -4.70 -28.44 -12.43
CA THR A 322 -5.06 -27.60 -11.30
C THR A 322 -3.84 -26.74 -10.98
N GLU A 323 -3.79 -25.53 -11.52
CA GLU A 323 -2.99 -24.46 -10.93
C GLU A 323 -3.56 -24.21 -9.54
N LYS A 324 -2.95 -24.88 -8.56
CA LYS A 324 -3.09 -24.52 -7.16
C LYS A 324 -2.47 -23.14 -7.02
N ILE A 325 -3.31 -22.11 -7.15
CA ILE A 325 -3.06 -20.81 -6.57
C ILE A 325 -2.83 -21.09 -5.08
N LYS A 326 -1.55 -21.13 -4.68
CA LYS A 326 -1.19 -20.99 -3.28
C LYS A 326 -1.58 -19.56 -2.95
N GLU A 327 -2.73 -19.39 -2.33
CA GLU A 327 -3.06 -18.17 -1.60
C GLU A 327 -1.93 -17.93 -0.60
N ASN A 328 -1.04 -17.00 -0.93
CA ASN A 328 -0.14 -16.42 0.04
C ASN A 328 -1.00 -15.74 1.09
N LYS A 329 -1.04 -16.36 2.27
CA LYS A 329 -1.85 -15.96 3.43
C LYS A 329 -1.44 -14.62 4.06
N ASP A 330 -0.47 -13.92 3.48
CA ASP A 330 0.07 -12.67 4.00
C ASP A 330 -0.73 -11.42 3.57
N TYR A 331 -1.75 -11.57 2.71
CA TYR A 331 -2.61 -10.46 2.28
C TYR A 331 -3.99 -10.41 2.96
N ILE A 332 -4.29 -11.31 3.89
CA ILE A 332 -5.50 -11.22 4.72
C ILE A 332 -5.13 -10.52 6.04
N MET A 333 -4.71 -9.26 5.94
CA MET A 333 -4.83 -8.33 7.06
C MET A 333 -6.07 -7.49 6.79
N ILE A 334 -7.09 -7.72 7.60
CA ILE A 334 -8.47 -7.26 7.39
C ILE A 334 -8.48 -5.72 7.40
N GLU A 335 -9.15 -5.08 6.42
CA GLU A 335 -9.40 -3.62 6.39
C GLU A 335 -9.86 -3.07 7.76
N ASP A 336 -10.49 -3.91 8.58
CA ASP A 336 -11.03 -3.62 9.92
C ASP A 336 -9.98 -3.31 11.01
N GLU A 337 -8.70 -3.64 10.81
CA GLU A 337 -7.65 -3.27 11.78
C GLU A 337 -7.19 -1.82 11.60
N PHE A 338 -7.47 -1.23 10.43
CA PHE A 338 -7.17 0.16 10.09
C PHE A 338 -8.44 1.03 9.97
N THR A 339 -9.64 0.47 10.17
CA THR A 339 -10.85 1.30 10.30
C THR A 339 -10.82 2.07 11.63
N PRO A 340 -11.34 3.30 11.66
CA PRO A 340 -11.53 4.04 12.91
C PRO A 340 -12.37 3.25 13.90
N GLN A 341 -11.73 2.61 14.88
CA GLN A 341 -12.45 1.96 15.97
C GLN A 341 -12.81 3.00 17.04
N PRO A 342 -14.04 2.98 17.59
CA PRO A 342 -14.32 3.71 18.82
C PRO A 342 -13.39 3.19 19.93
N PRO A 343 -12.92 4.04 20.85
CA PRO A 343 -12.05 3.60 21.93
C PRO A 343 -12.78 2.55 22.78
N SER A 344 -12.15 1.38 22.96
CA SER A 344 -12.52 0.49 24.05
C SER A 344 -12.28 1.24 25.35
N LYS A 345 -13.27 1.23 26.25
CA LYS A 345 -13.06 1.68 27.62
C LYS A 345 -12.12 0.67 28.28
N GLU A 346 -10.82 0.94 28.26
CA GLU A 346 -9.89 0.23 29.13
C GLU A 346 -10.22 0.60 30.58
N SER A 347 -11.04 -0.24 31.22
CA SER A 347 -11.18 -0.24 32.65
C SER A 347 -9.82 -0.62 33.24
N SER A 348 -9.18 0.33 33.90
CA SER A 348 -8.10 0.09 34.84
C SER A 348 -8.48 -1.06 35.77
N ASN A 349 -7.81 -2.20 35.62
CA ASN A 349 -7.70 -3.20 36.66
C ASN A 349 -6.25 -3.69 36.70
N GLN A 350 -5.63 -3.42 37.83
CA GLN A 350 -4.32 -3.92 38.22
C GLN A 350 -4.35 -5.45 38.44
N ASP A 351 -3.14 -6.01 38.38
CA ASP A 351 -2.69 -7.28 38.96
C ASP A 351 -3.23 -8.59 38.37
N VAL A 352 -2.45 -9.16 37.45
CA VAL A 352 -2.21 -10.62 37.44
C VAL A 352 -0.72 -10.89 37.24
N GLN A 353 -0.09 -11.21 38.36
CA GLN A 353 1.26 -11.75 38.52
C GLN A 353 1.35 -13.15 37.90
N TRP A 354 2.10 -13.34 36.81
CA TRP A 354 2.42 -14.69 36.33
C TRP A 354 3.75 -15.17 36.94
N ASN A 355 3.62 -16.02 37.95
CA ASN A 355 4.71 -16.71 38.63
C ASN A 355 5.48 -17.63 37.67
N ALA A 356 6.79 -17.36 37.50
CA ALA A 356 7.74 -18.29 36.93
C ALA A 356 7.97 -19.46 37.92
N LYS A 357 7.41 -20.62 37.60
CA LYS A 357 7.59 -21.86 38.35
C LYS A 357 9.00 -22.41 38.08
N ARG A 358 9.93 -22.10 38.99
CA ARG A 358 11.22 -22.79 39.13
C ARG A 358 10.99 -24.30 39.27
N ARG A 359 11.62 -25.10 38.40
CA ARG A 359 11.98 -26.49 38.72
C ARG A 359 13.48 -26.55 38.97
N SER A 360 13.79 -27.06 40.15
CA SER A 360 15.10 -27.30 40.72
C SER A 360 15.63 -28.62 40.18
N GLU A 361 16.83 -28.63 39.60
CA GLU A 361 17.71 -29.80 39.63
C GLU A 361 19.00 -29.42 40.35
N LYS A 362 19.29 -30.20 41.39
CA LYS A 362 20.49 -30.14 42.22
C LYS A 362 21.66 -30.68 41.42
N ALA A 363 22.81 -30.01 41.49
CA ALA A 363 24.11 -30.64 41.32
C ALA A 363 25.10 -29.96 42.25
N ASP A 364 25.89 -30.81 42.91
CA ASP A 364 26.65 -30.54 44.13
C ASP A 364 27.87 -29.63 43.94
N ILE A 365 28.20 -28.99 45.05
CA ILE A 365 29.39 -28.19 45.30
C ILE A 365 30.60 -29.11 45.41
N VAL A 366 31.65 -28.84 44.63
CA VAL A 366 33.03 -29.21 44.97
C VAL A 366 33.92 -27.98 44.75
N GLU A 367 34.55 -27.53 45.84
CA GLU A 367 35.57 -26.49 45.87
C GLU A 367 36.84 -26.92 45.13
N ASN A 368 37.46 -26.00 44.37
CA ASN A 368 38.91 -25.78 44.51
C ASN A 368 39.41 -24.43 43.96
N LYS A 369 40.49 -23.98 44.61
CA LYS A 369 41.15 -22.66 44.68
C LYS A 369 41.71 -22.03 43.37
N PRO A 370 42.12 -20.74 43.41
CA PRO A 370 42.32 -19.88 42.24
C PRO A 370 43.77 -19.83 41.73
N ALA A 371 43.97 -19.53 40.43
CA ALA A 371 45.24 -18.98 39.94
C ALA A 371 45.14 -18.31 38.55
N LYS A 372 45.60 -17.05 38.53
CA LYS A 372 46.39 -16.36 37.50
C LYS A 372 45.71 -15.88 36.20
N GLN A 373 45.61 -14.55 36.15
CA GLN A 373 45.79 -13.70 34.97
C GLN A 373 46.92 -14.19 34.05
N VAL A 374 46.65 -14.26 32.75
CA VAL A 374 47.63 -13.99 31.69
C VAL A 374 46.92 -13.17 30.61
N ARG A 375 47.51 -12.01 30.28
CA ARG A 375 47.15 -11.12 29.16
C ARG A 375 47.81 -11.60 27.86
N PRO A 376 47.40 -11.07 26.68
CA PRO A 376 47.49 -11.76 25.40
C PRO A 376 48.82 -11.55 24.67
N SER A 377 49.09 -12.42 23.70
CA SER A 377 50.05 -12.16 22.62
C SER A 377 49.72 -12.97 21.38
N PHE A 378 49.56 -12.22 20.27
CA PHE A 378 49.32 -12.54 18.86
C PHE A 378 47.89 -12.84 18.42
#